data_AF-A0A399NUD3-F1
#
_entry.id   AF-A0A399NUD3-F1
#
_cell.length_a   1.000
_cell.length_b   1.000
_cell.length_c   1.000
_cell.angle_alpha   90.00
_cell.angle_beta   90.00
_cell.angle_gamma   90.00
#
_symmetry.space_group_name_H-M   'P 1'
#
loop_
_entity.id
_entity.type
_entity.pdbx_description
1 polymer ?
#
loop_
_entity_poly.entity_id
_entity_poly.type
_entity_poly.pdbx_seq_one_letter_code
_entity_poly.pdbx_strand_id
1 'polypeptide(L)'
;LRVPRTLVGLAAGLALGVAGALIQAVTRNPLADPGILGVTAGSAFAVAVATGVLGVTAVSGYLWFAFAGALAAAVVVYVVGSAGRGGGDPVRLTLAGVAL
;
A
#
# COMPACT_ATOMS: atom_id res chain seq x y z
N LEU A 1 13.94 -8.40 -24.71
CA LEU A 1 13.05 -7.53 -23.88
C LEU A 1 11.99 -8.26 -23.05
N ARG A 2 11.64 -9.53 -23.31
CA ARG A 2 10.61 -10.24 -22.53
C ARG A 2 11.10 -10.71 -21.15
N VAL A 3 12.35 -11.16 -21.07
CA VAL A 3 12.95 -11.73 -19.84
C VAL A 3 12.97 -10.76 -18.64
N PRO A 4 13.40 -9.48 -18.78
CA PRO A 4 13.36 -8.56 -17.64
C PRO A 4 11.94 -8.33 -17.12
N ARG A 5 10.94 -8.25 -18.02
CA ARG A 5 9.54 -8.02 -17.64
C ARG A 5 8.93 -9.24 -16.95
N THR A 6 9.27 -10.46 -17.37
CA THR A 6 8.80 -11.68 -16.70
C THR A 6 9.39 -11.82 -15.31
N LEU A 7 10.66 -11.44 -15.11
CA LEU A 7 11.28 -11.47 -13.78
C LEU A 7 10.63 -10.47 -12.81
N VAL A 8 10.39 -9.23 -13.26
CA VAL A 8 9.68 -8.24 -12.45
C VAL A 8 8.25 -8.70 -12.15
N GLY A 9 7.55 -9.28 -13.12
CA GLY A 9 6.21 -9.84 -12.90
C GLY A 9 6.17 -10.96 -11.87
N LEU A 10 7.12 -11.90 -11.92
CA LEU A 10 7.25 -12.97 -10.92
C LEU A 10 7.57 -12.41 -9.53
N ALA A 11 8.52 -11.49 -9.43
CA ALA A 11 8.88 -10.86 -8.16
C ALA A 11 7.71 -10.08 -7.54
N ALA A 12 7.00 -9.30 -8.36
CA ALA A 12 5.80 -8.58 -7.91
C ALA A 12 4.68 -9.53 -7.49
N GLY A 13 4.43 -10.60 -8.25
CA GLY A 13 3.43 -11.62 -7.91
C GLY A 13 3.72 -12.32 -6.59
N LEU A 14 4.98 -12.71 -6.34
CA LEU A 14 5.40 -13.29 -5.06
C LEU A 14 5.23 -12.30 -3.91
N ALA A 15 5.63 -11.04 -4.09
CA ALA A 15 5.48 -10.00 -3.08
C ALA A 15 4.00 -9.75 -2.73
N LEU A 16 3.13 -9.64 -3.73
CA LEU A 16 1.68 -9.48 -3.55
C LEU A 16 1.04 -10.71 -2.88
N GLY A 17 1.46 -11.92 -3.26
CA GLY A 17 0.99 -13.16 -2.64
C GLY A 17 1.34 -13.24 -1.14
N VAL A 18 2.59 -12.88 -0.78
CA VAL A 18 3.02 -12.82 0.62
C VAL A 18 2.28 -11.72 1.38
N ALA A 19 2.16 -10.52 0.81
CA ALA A 19 1.44 -9.42 1.43
C ALA A 19 -0.03 -9.76 1.69
N GLY A 20 -0.70 -10.39 0.72
CA GLY A 20 -2.08 -10.88 0.85
C GLY A 20 -2.22 -11.91 1.97
N ALA A 21 -1.35 -12.93 1.98
CA ALA A 21 -1.37 -13.96 3.02
C ALA A 21 -1.15 -13.39 4.43
N LEU A 22 -0.22 -12.43 4.58
CA LEU A 22 0.06 -11.77 5.85
C LEU A 22 -1.15 -10.97 6.35
N ILE A 23 -1.78 -10.18 5.47
CA ILE A 23 -2.92 -9.36 5.85
C ILE A 23 -4.12 -10.22 6.19
N GLN A 24 -4.43 -11.24 5.37
CA GLN A 24 -5.49 -12.19 5.65
C GLN A 24 -5.29 -12.90 7.00
N ALA A 25 -4.04 -13.25 7.35
CA ALA A 25 -3.70 -13.88 8.63
C ALA A 25 -3.88 -12.91 9.82
N VAL A 26 -3.41 -11.67 9.71
CA VAL A 26 -3.54 -10.66 10.77
C VAL A 26 -5.00 -10.26 10.99
N THR A 27 -5.76 -10.05 9.92
CA THR A 27 -7.18 -9.68 10.01
C THR A 27 -8.09 -10.86 10.27
N ARG A 28 -7.57 -12.10 10.18
CA ARG A 28 -8.37 -13.35 10.19
C ARG A 28 -9.56 -13.28 9.22
N ASN A 29 -9.33 -12.68 8.05
CA ASN A 29 -10.36 -12.42 7.06
C ASN A 29 -9.84 -12.79 5.66
N PRO A 30 -10.37 -13.85 5.01
CA PRO A 30 -9.90 -14.28 3.70
C PRO A 30 -10.20 -13.29 2.57
N LEU A 31 -11.06 -12.29 2.81
CA LEU A 31 -11.37 -11.21 1.87
C LEU A 31 -10.52 -9.95 2.06
N ALA A 32 -9.62 -9.94 3.06
CA ALA A 32 -8.76 -8.80 3.28
C ALA A 32 -7.69 -8.70 2.19
N ASP A 33 -7.50 -7.49 1.66
CA ASP A 33 -6.57 -7.19 0.57
C ASP A 33 -5.62 -6.05 0.97
N PRO A 34 -4.31 -6.15 0.68
CA PRO A 34 -3.33 -5.11 0.96
C PRO A 34 -3.63 -3.75 0.36
N GLY A 35 -4.27 -3.71 -0.81
CA GLY A 35 -4.69 -2.47 -1.45
C GLY A 35 -5.70 -1.69 -0.63
N ILE A 36 -6.49 -2.37 0.22
CA ILE A 36 -7.50 -1.73 1.08
C ILE A 36 -6.85 -0.86 2.16
N LEU A 37 -5.57 -1.07 2.51
CA LEU A 37 -4.86 -0.26 3.51
C LEU A 37 -4.36 1.10 2.97
N GLY A 38 -4.88 1.57 1.82
CA GLY A 38 -4.48 2.85 1.22
C GLY A 38 -3.07 2.86 0.61
N VAL A 39 -2.38 1.73 0.55
CA VAL A 39 -1.00 1.60 0.04
C VAL A 39 -0.89 2.07 -1.42
N THR A 40 -1.85 1.65 -2.25
CA THR A 40 -1.90 2.03 -3.67
C THR A 40 -2.22 3.52 -3.84
N ALA A 41 -3.19 4.04 -3.08
CA ALA A 41 -3.56 5.45 -3.13
C ALA A 41 -2.41 6.34 -2.65
N GLY A 42 -1.80 6.01 -1.50
CA GLY A 42 -0.68 6.75 -0.92
C GLY A 42 0.56 6.77 -1.80
N SER A 43 0.92 5.63 -2.41
CA SER A 43 2.05 5.59 -3.35
C SER A 43 1.78 6.43 -4.61
N ALA A 44 0.59 6.30 -5.21
CA ALA A 44 0.21 7.09 -6.38
C ALA A 44 0.20 8.59 -6.09
N PHE A 45 -0.36 9.00 -4.94
CA PHE A 45 -0.36 10.39 -4.49
C PHE A 45 1.06 10.94 -4.32
N ALA A 46 1.94 10.21 -3.62
CA ALA A 46 3.31 10.67 -3.41
C ALA A 46 4.10 10.76 -4.73
N VAL A 47 3.88 9.85 -5.68
CA VAL A 47 4.47 9.93 -7.02
C VAL A 47 3.92 11.14 -7.79
N ALA A 48 2.62 11.43 -7.70
CA ALA A 48 2.03 12.60 -8.34
C ALA A 48 2.61 13.91 -7.77
N VAL A 49 2.84 13.98 -6.45
CA VAL A 49 3.50 15.13 -5.81
C VAL A 49 4.97 15.22 -6.25
N ALA A 50 5.70 14.10 -6.26
CA ALA A 50 7.10 14.08 -6.67
C ALA A 50 7.30 14.52 -8.13
N THR A 51 6.45 14.05 -9.03
CA THR A 51 6.54 14.36 -10.47
C THR A 51 5.97 15.75 -10.78
N GLY A 52 4.84 16.11 -10.19
CA GLY A 52 4.11 17.36 -10.49
C GLY A 52 4.60 18.60 -9.75
N VAL A 53 5.07 18.45 -8.51
CA VAL A 53 5.51 19.58 -7.66
C VAL A 53 7.03 19.65 -7.55
N LEU A 54 7.69 18.50 -7.32
CA LEU A 54 9.14 18.44 -7.12
C LEU A 54 9.94 18.25 -8.40
N GLY A 55 9.27 18.01 -9.54
CA GLY A 55 9.92 17.83 -10.85
C GLY A 55 10.76 16.56 -10.97
N VAL A 56 10.53 15.55 -10.12
CA VAL A 56 11.28 14.28 -10.13
C VAL A 56 10.75 13.41 -11.26
N THR A 57 11.46 13.36 -12.39
CA THR A 57 11.02 12.64 -13.60
C THR A 57 11.67 11.27 -13.78
N ALA A 58 12.81 11.03 -13.11
CA ALA A 58 13.51 9.75 -13.19
C ALA A 58 12.82 8.68 -12.34
N VAL A 59 12.69 7.47 -12.90
CA VAL A 59 12.11 6.29 -12.21
C VAL A 59 12.79 6.04 -10.86
N SER A 60 14.13 6.09 -10.82
CA SER A 60 14.90 5.89 -9.59
C SER A 60 14.61 6.94 -8.51
N GLY A 61 14.16 8.13 -8.91
CA GLY A 61 13.82 9.22 -7.99
C GLY A 61 12.43 9.04 -7.40
N TYR A 62 11.39 8.98 -8.24
CA TYR A 62 10.01 8.92 -7.75
C TYR A 62 9.65 7.57 -7.12
N LEU A 63 10.43 6.51 -7.36
CA LEU A 63 10.24 5.20 -6.73
C LEU A 63 10.33 5.27 -5.19
N TRP A 64 11.25 6.08 -4.66
CA TRP A 64 11.36 6.28 -3.20
C TRP A 64 10.16 7.02 -2.62
N PHE A 65 9.61 7.98 -3.37
CA PHE A 65 8.37 8.66 -2.99
C PHE A 65 7.18 7.70 -3.00
N ALA A 66 7.12 6.77 -3.95
CA ALA A 66 6.08 5.73 -3.98
C ALA A 66 6.11 4.88 -2.71
N PHE A 67 7.29 4.40 -2.29
CA PHE A 67 7.44 3.62 -1.05
C PHE A 67 7.11 4.45 0.20
N ALA A 68 7.58 5.70 0.27
CA ALA A 68 7.29 6.59 1.39
C ALA A 68 5.79 6.90 1.51
N GLY A 69 5.12 7.17 0.38
CA GLY A 69 3.68 7.41 0.34
C GLY A 69 2.85 6.20 0.72
N ALA A 70 3.23 5.01 0.21
CA ALA A 70 2.63 3.75 0.60
C ALA A 70 2.73 3.49 2.12
N LEU A 71 3.93 3.67 2.68
CA LEU A 71 4.18 3.48 4.11
C LEU A 71 3.38 4.49 4.95
N ALA A 72 3.41 5.77 4.57
CA ALA A 72 2.69 6.82 5.28
C ALA A 72 1.18 6.56 5.29
N ALA A 73 0.59 6.22 4.14
CA ALA A 73 -0.83 5.88 4.06
C ALA A 73 -1.19 4.66 4.92
N ALA A 74 -0.40 3.58 4.85
CA ALA A 74 -0.62 2.39 5.66
C ALA A 74 -0.57 2.70 7.17
N VAL A 75 0.38 3.53 7.60
CA VAL A 75 0.48 3.98 9.00
C VAL A 75 -0.72 4.82 9.41
N VAL A 76 -1.17 5.76 8.56
CA VAL A 76 -2.34 6.59 8.84
C VAL A 76 -3.59 5.72 8.98
N VAL A 77 -3.84 4.81 8.03
CA VAL A 77 -4.98 3.88 8.09
C VAL A 77 -4.91 3.00 9.32
N TYR A 78 -3.72 2.50 9.68
CA TYR A 78 -3.54 1.70 10.88
C TYR A 78 -3.84 2.50 12.15
N VAL A 79 -3.30 3.72 12.29
CA VAL A 79 -3.53 4.58 13.47
C VAL A 79 -5.00 4.98 13.57
N VAL A 80 -5.62 5.40 12.47
CA VAL A 80 -7.04 5.81 12.46
C VAL A 80 -7.96 4.62 12.72
N GLY A 81 -7.71 3.47 12.10
CA GLY A 81 -8.51 2.25 12.28
C GLY A 81 -8.31 1.58 13.64
N SER A 82 -7.16 1.80 14.30
CA SER A 82 -6.88 1.28 15.65
C SER A 82 -7.23 2.26 16.79
N ALA A 83 -7.49 3.53 16.48
CA ALA A 83 -7.88 4.53 17.46
C ALA A 83 -9.31 4.27 18.00
N GLY A 84 -9.44 4.13 19.33
CA GLY A 84 -10.74 4.05 20.03
C GLY A 84 -10.91 2.83 20.94
N ARG A 85 -12.00 2.81 21.71
CA ARG A 85 -12.39 1.68 22.59
C ARG A 85 -12.90 0.52 21.73
N GLY A 86 -12.10 -0.52 21.56
CA GLY A 86 -12.37 -1.70 20.70
C GLY A 86 -11.29 -1.98 19.63
N GLY A 87 -10.05 -1.53 19.84
CA GLY A 87 -8.98 -1.53 18.85
C GLY A 87 -8.77 -2.83 18.08
N GLY A 88 -8.54 -2.70 16.77
CA GLY A 88 -8.22 -3.81 15.86
C GLY A 88 -9.43 -4.44 15.16
N ASP A 89 -10.61 -3.84 15.25
CA ASP A 89 -11.79 -4.32 14.52
C ASP A 89 -11.54 -4.24 12.99
N PRO A 90 -11.49 -5.38 12.27
CA PRO A 90 -11.14 -5.41 10.84
C PRO A 90 -12.04 -4.52 9.99
N VAL A 91 -13.30 -4.33 10.39
CA VAL A 91 -14.28 -3.48 9.68
C VAL A 91 -13.88 -2.00 9.75
N ARG A 92 -13.27 -1.55 10.85
CA ARG A 92 -12.83 -0.15 10.99
C ARG A 92 -11.57 0.13 10.18
N LEU A 93 -10.65 -0.83 10.12
CA LEU A 93 -9.45 -0.73 9.30
C LEU A 93 -9.80 -0.65 7.80
N THR A 94 -10.78 -1.42 7.33
CA THR A 94 -11.22 -1.35 5.93
C THR A 94 -11.95 -0.05 5.62
N LEU A 95 -12.82 0.44 6.51
CA LEU A 95 -13.50 1.74 6.33
C LEU A 95 -12.53 2.93 6.33
N ALA A 96 -11.55 2.94 7.23
CA ALA A 96 -10.52 3.97 7.27
C ALA A 96 -9.67 3.97 6.00
N GLY A 97 -9.38 2.79 5.45
CA GLY A 97 -8.67 2.62 4.19
C GLY A 97 -9.42 3.09 2.96
N VAL A 98 -10.75 2.87 2.88
CA VAL A 98 -11.59 3.37 1.77
C VAL A 98 -11.80 4.89 1.84
N ALA A 99 -11.76 5.47 3.04
CA ALA A 99 -11.90 6.91 3.23
C ALA A 99 -10.64 7.72 2.84
N LEU A 100 -9.49 7.04 2.71
CA LEU A 100 -8.19 7.64 2.41
C LEU A 100 -7.88 7.57 0.90
#